data_AF-A0AAU8K025-F1
#
_entry.id   AF-A0AAU8K025-F1
#
_cell.length_a   1.000
_cell.length_b   1.000
_cell.length_c   1.000
_cell.angle_alpha   90.00
_cell.angle_beta   90.00
_cell.angle_gamma   90.00
#
_symmetry.space_group_name_H-M   'P 1'
#
loop_
_entity.id
_entity.type
_entity.pdbx_description
1 polymer ?
#
loop_
_entity_poly.entity_id
_entity_poly.type
_entity_poly.pdbx_seq_one_letter_code
_entity_poly.pdbx_strand_id
1 'polypeptide(L)'
;MAPDLPPTDHSRTRRSGRQTHQGRIARFIPIIEPLRPLISRRLQATRGDPDARLYTGPRGGRISTAVLRDATHWDEVTSDLGYEHLRRHDLRHTGLTWMADAGFLPHILMEIAGHRLITTTQRYFHPDVLRILEAGQALTHHLEKLRCDGQITRRWQHTVITIALKWPLPSRFEAA
;
A
#
# COMPACT_ATOMS: atom_id res chain seq x y z
N MET A 1 -11.63 -2.64 29.95
CA MET A 1 -12.40 -1.44 29.58
C MET A 1 -11.64 -0.77 28.43
N ALA A 2 -11.96 -1.15 27.20
CA ALA A 2 -11.30 -0.63 26.00
C ALA A 2 -11.96 0.70 25.61
N PRO A 3 -11.21 1.73 25.17
CA PRO A 3 -11.81 2.98 24.74
C PRO A 3 -12.54 2.80 23.40
N ASP A 4 -13.75 3.32 23.31
CA ASP A 4 -14.59 3.39 22.12
C ASP A 4 -13.86 4.15 21.00
N LEU A 5 -13.66 3.48 19.86
CA LEU A 5 -13.22 4.11 18.62
C LEU A 5 -14.46 4.72 17.94
N PRO A 6 -14.39 5.98 17.45
CA PRO A 6 -15.52 6.58 16.76
C PRO A 6 -15.83 5.83 15.44
N PRO A 7 -17.11 5.77 15.02
CA PRO A 7 -17.50 5.03 13.84
C PRO A 7 -16.90 5.66 12.57
N THR A 8 -16.24 4.84 11.75
CA THR A 8 -15.76 5.24 10.43
C THR A 8 -16.93 5.28 9.45
N ASP A 9 -17.29 6.47 8.99
CA ASP A 9 -18.20 6.69 7.87
C ASP A 9 -17.59 6.17 6.57
N HIS A 10 -18.13 5.06 6.06
CA HIS A 10 -17.72 4.44 4.79
C HIS A 10 -18.49 5.01 3.57
N SER A 11 -19.32 6.04 3.73
CA SER A 11 -20.18 6.59 2.68
C SER A 11 -19.63 7.86 2.01
N ARG A 12 -18.39 7.82 1.51
CA ARG A 12 -17.89 8.88 0.61
C ARG A 12 -16.84 8.37 -0.38
N THR A 13 -17.30 7.79 -1.48
CA THR A 13 -16.48 7.53 -2.67
C THR A 13 -16.18 8.86 -3.39
N ARG A 14 -15.30 9.67 -2.79
CA ARG A 14 -14.55 10.74 -3.45
C ARG A 14 -13.08 10.35 -3.31
N ARG A 15 -12.26 10.54 -4.35
CA ARG A 15 -10.80 10.32 -4.31
C ARG A 15 -10.27 10.83 -2.96
N SER A 16 -9.82 9.91 -2.11
CA SER A 16 -9.55 10.15 -0.68
C SER A 16 -8.23 10.90 -0.48
N GLY A 17 -8.17 12.11 -1.01
CA GLY A 17 -7.01 12.96 -0.89
C GLY A 17 -7.39 14.41 -0.70
N ARG A 18 -6.94 14.99 0.41
CA ARG A 18 -6.96 16.44 0.62
C ARG A 18 -6.16 17.08 -0.51
N GLN A 19 -6.75 17.96 -1.31
CA GLN A 19 -5.96 18.76 -2.25
C GLN A 19 -5.04 19.68 -1.45
N THR A 20 -3.74 19.65 -1.74
CA THR A 20 -2.81 20.63 -1.20
C THR A 20 -3.04 21.97 -1.91
N HIS A 21 -2.57 23.07 -1.30
CA HIS A 21 -2.58 24.41 -1.90
C HIS A 21 -1.84 24.49 -3.26
N GLN A 22 -1.12 23.43 -3.65
CA GLN A 22 -0.36 23.32 -4.89
C GLN A 22 -1.03 22.38 -5.91
N GLY A 23 -2.32 22.07 -5.75
CA GLY A 23 -3.08 21.21 -6.67
C GLY A 23 -2.66 19.73 -6.64
N ARG A 24 -1.82 19.33 -5.67
CA ARG A 24 -1.42 17.93 -5.50
C ARG A 24 -2.41 17.21 -4.61
N ILE A 25 -2.67 15.94 -4.92
CA ILE A 25 -3.52 15.08 -4.11
C ILE A 25 -2.68 14.58 -2.93
N ALA A 26 -3.01 15.01 -1.71
CA ALA A 26 -2.45 14.41 -0.51
C ALA A 26 -2.96 12.98 -0.38
N ARG A 27 -2.13 12.08 0.13
CA ARG A 27 -2.46 10.67 0.28
C ARG A 27 -2.23 10.25 1.71
N PHE A 28 -3.10 9.39 2.21
CA PHE A 28 -2.89 8.74 3.50
C PHE A 28 -1.96 7.53 3.28
N ILE A 29 -0.85 7.50 4.01
CA ILE A 29 0.11 6.39 3.99
C ILE A 29 0.25 5.89 5.42
N PRO A 30 -0.05 4.61 5.69
CA PRO A 30 0.14 4.06 7.03
C PRO A 30 1.63 4.06 7.36
N ILE A 31 1.99 4.68 8.49
CA ILE A 31 3.35 4.63 9.02
C ILE A 31 3.52 3.29 9.75
N ILE A 32 4.44 2.47 9.25
CA ILE A 32 4.78 1.18 9.86
C ILE A 32 5.48 1.38 11.20
N GLU A 33 5.32 0.40 12.10
CA GLU A 33 5.83 0.45 13.47
C GLU A 33 7.32 0.84 13.57
N PRO A 34 8.23 0.27 12.76
CA PRO A 34 9.65 0.60 12.83
C PRO A 34 9.97 2.08 12.54
N LEU A 35 9.11 2.78 11.79
CA LEU A 35 9.33 4.19 11.45
C LEU A 35 8.72 5.16 12.45
N ARG A 36 7.80 4.71 13.33
CA ARG A 36 7.11 5.60 14.27
C ARG A 36 8.08 6.36 15.18
N PRO A 37 9.08 5.74 15.85
CA PRO A 37 9.96 6.47 16.75
C PRO A 37 10.77 7.56 16.03
N LEU A 38 11.20 7.30 14.79
CA LEU A 38 11.96 8.23 13.97
C LEU A 38 11.13 9.46 13.60
N ILE A 39 9.88 9.25 13.19
CA ILE A 39 8.97 10.32 12.80
C ILE A 39 8.52 11.11 14.04
N SER A 40 8.21 10.44 15.15
CA SER A 40 7.84 11.08 16.42
C SER A 40 8.93 12.03 16.93
N ARG A 41 10.21 11.62 16.88
CA ARG A 41 11.33 12.48 17.26
C ARG A 41 11.38 13.76 16.40
N ARG A 42 11.09 13.65 15.10
CA ARG A 42 11.07 14.81 14.20
C ARG A 42 9.85 15.70 14.41
N LEU A 43 8.68 15.13 14.70
CA LEU A 43 7.49 15.88 15.09
C LEU A 43 7.71 16.69 16.37
N GLN A 44 8.38 16.12 17.38
CA GLN A 44 8.72 16.86 18.60
C GLN A 44 9.61 18.07 18.31
N ALA A 45 10.56 17.93 17.37
CA ALA A 45 11.44 19.02 16.97
C ALA A 45 10.71 20.18 16.28
N THR A 46 9.50 19.97 15.74
CA THR A 46 8.69 21.05 15.15
C THR A 46 7.96 21.91 16.20
N ARG A 47 8.02 21.52 17.48
CA ARG A 47 7.37 22.24 18.60
C ARG A 47 5.87 22.48 18.38
N GLY A 48 5.21 21.59 17.65
CA GLY A 48 3.76 21.65 17.40
C GLY A 48 3.33 22.60 16.28
N ASP A 49 4.26 23.21 15.55
CA ASP A 49 3.92 23.98 14.34
C ASP A 49 3.40 23.02 13.24
N PRO A 50 2.13 23.15 12.82
CA PRO A 50 1.54 22.27 11.80
C PRO A 50 2.08 22.51 10.38
N ASP A 51 2.68 23.67 10.12
CA ASP A 51 3.24 24.05 8.82
C ASP A 51 4.77 23.84 8.74
N ALA A 52 5.38 23.46 9.86
CA ALA A 52 6.79 23.14 9.92
C ALA A 52 7.16 21.91 9.07
N ARG A 53 8.34 21.97 8.47
CA ARG A 53 8.90 20.85 7.69
C ARG A 53 9.54 19.82 8.61
N LEU A 54 9.14 18.55 8.46
CA LEU A 54 9.78 17.43 9.16
C LEU A 54 11.25 17.22 8.78
N TYR A 55 11.61 17.58 7.55
CA TYR A 55 12.97 17.52 7.01
C TYR A 55 13.30 18.86 6.36
N THR A 56 14.39 19.47 6.82
CA THR A 56 14.89 20.77 6.33
C THR A 56 16.29 20.60 5.76
N GLY A 57 16.63 21.43 4.77
CA GLY A 57 18.02 21.57 4.35
C GLY A 57 18.82 22.42 5.34
N PRO A 58 20.16 22.54 5.17
CA PRO A 58 21.04 23.30 6.05
C PRO A 58 20.61 24.75 6.32
N ARG A 59 19.88 25.36 5.37
CA ARG A 59 19.36 26.73 5.46
C ARG A 59 17.91 26.82 5.95
N GLY A 60 17.36 25.76 6.57
CA GLY A 60 15.97 25.70 7.06
C GLY A 60 14.89 25.55 5.98
N GLY A 61 15.27 25.65 4.70
CA GLY A 61 14.36 25.49 3.56
C GLY A 61 14.04 24.04 3.22
N ARG A 62 13.39 23.83 2.05
CA ARG A 62 13.12 22.50 1.50
C ARG A 62 14.44 21.74 1.30
N ILE A 63 14.49 20.48 1.72
CA ILE A 63 15.62 19.61 1.43
C ILE A 63 15.70 19.35 -0.10
N SER A 64 16.90 19.50 -0.66
CA SER A 64 17.17 19.17 -2.07
C SER A 64 17.57 17.69 -2.22
N THR A 65 17.53 17.18 -3.45
CA THR A 65 17.95 15.80 -3.74
C THR A 65 19.44 15.58 -3.51
N ALA A 66 20.27 16.60 -3.71
CA ALA A 66 21.71 16.58 -3.43
C ALA A 66 21.97 16.53 -1.92
N VAL A 67 21.37 17.47 -1.17
CA VAL A 67 21.49 17.49 0.31
C VAL A 67 21.01 16.18 0.92
N LEU A 68 19.93 15.59 0.40
CA LEU A 68 19.47 14.29 0.88
C LEU A 68 20.47 13.17 0.56
N ARG A 69 21.10 13.18 -0.62
CA ARG A 69 22.15 12.21 -1.00
C ARG A 69 23.30 12.26 0.00
N ASP A 70 23.79 13.46 0.24
CA ASP A 70 24.95 13.73 1.10
C ASP A 70 24.62 13.37 2.56
N ALA A 71 23.47 13.83 3.06
CA ALA A 71 23.05 13.58 4.45
C ALA A 71 22.80 12.09 4.76
N THR A 72 22.56 11.26 3.75
CA THR A 72 22.39 9.81 3.90
C THR A 72 23.67 9.02 3.62
N HIS A 73 24.79 9.68 3.29
CA HIS A 73 26.00 9.01 2.81
C HIS A 73 25.70 8.00 1.70
N TRP A 74 24.84 8.40 0.76
CA TRP A 74 24.19 7.46 -0.17
C TRP A 74 25.20 6.61 -0.94
N ASP A 75 26.29 7.23 -1.40
CA ASP A 75 27.28 6.57 -2.25
C ASP A 75 28.07 5.50 -1.48
N GLU A 76 28.47 5.82 -0.24
CA GLU A 76 29.09 4.88 0.70
C GLU A 76 28.15 3.69 0.98
N VAL A 77 26.89 3.97 1.35
CA VAL A 77 25.88 2.93 1.61
C VAL A 77 25.67 2.02 0.40
N THR A 78 25.60 2.58 -0.80
CA THR A 78 25.42 1.77 -2.01
C THR A 78 26.67 0.96 -2.35
N SER A 79 27.87 1.49 -2.09
CA SER A 79 29.13 0.79 -2.32
C SER A 79 29.31 -0.37 -1.34
N ASP A 80 29.07 -0.13 -0.05
CA ASP A 80 29.16 -1.14 1.01
C ASP A 80 28.20 -2.31 0.81
N LEU A 81 27.02 -2.04 0.23
CA LEU A 81 26.04 -3.07 -0.12
C LEU A 81 26.30 -3.74 -1.48
N GLY A 82 27.30 -3.29 -2.25
CA GLY A 82 27.62 -3.82 -3.59
C GLY A 82 26.64 -3.41 -4.70
N TYR A 83 25.89 -2.32 -4.50
CA TYR A 83 24.89 -1.82 -5.45
C TYR A 83 25.21 -0.40 -5.96
N GLU A 84 26.38 -0.21 -6.58
CA GLU A 84 26.89 1.10 -7.03
C GLU A 84 25.96 1.88 -7.99
N HIS A 85 25.04 1.17 -8.66
CA HIS A 85 24.06 1.77 -9.58
C HIS A 85 22.66 1.92 -8.98
N LEU A 86 22.47 1.58 -7.70
CA LEU A 86 21.18 1.71 -7.04
C LEU A 86 20.81 3.18 -6.88
N ARG A 87 19.64 3.55 -7.39
CA ARG A 87 19.08 4.89 -7.22
C ARG A 87 18.02 4.85 -6.12
N ARG A 88 17.83 5.98 -5.44
CA ARG A 88 16.76 6.11 -4.43
C ARG A 88 15.35 5.85 -4.98
N HIS A 89 15.13 6.09 -6.29
CA HIS A 89 13.86 5.72 -6.92
C HIS A 89 13.67 4.21 -7.02
N ASP A 90 14.75 3.43 -7.11
CA ASP A 90 14.67 1.98 -7.15
C ASP A 90 14.22 1.42 -5.78
N LEU A 91 14.58 2.07 -4.66
CA LEU A 91 14.02 1.75 -3.34
C LEU A 91 12.50 1.88 -3.28
N ARG A 92 11.92 2.82 -4.03
CA ARG A 92 10.46 2.93 -4.13
C ARG A 92 9.88 1.72 -4.85
N HIS A 93 10.53 1.23 -5.91
CA HIS A 93 10.11 -0.01 -6.56
C HIS A 93 10.20 -1.20 -5.60
N THR A 94 11.32 -1.35 -4.90
CA THR A 94 11.51 -2.40 -3.87
C THR A 94 10.42 -2.35 -2.80
N GLY A 95 10.13 -1.18 -2.25
CA GLY A 95 9.08 -1.04 -1.23
C GLY A 95 7.68 -1.39 -1.74
N LEU A 96 7.37 -1.07 -3.00
CA LEU A 96 6.09 -1.44 -3.60
C LEU A 96 5.99 -2.95 -3.87
N THR A 97 7.08 -3.60 -4.27
CA THR A 97 7.16 -5.07 -4.36
C THR A 97 6.94 -5.69 -2.99
N TRP A 98 7.63 -5.23 -1.94
CA TRP A 98 7.43 -5.77 -0.58
C TRP A 98 6.02 -5.58 -0.04
N MET A 99 5.34 -4.47 -0.36
CA MET A 99 3.94 -4.29 0.02
C MET A 99 3.03 -5.29 -0.73
N ALA A 100 3.28 -5.52 -2.03
CA ALA A 100 2.56 -6.53 -2.79
C ALA A 100 2.80 -7.93 -2.19
N ASP A 101 4.05 -8.26 -1.84
CA ASP A 101 4.42 -9.53 -1.21
C ASP A 101 3.79 -9.69 0.19
N ALA A 102 3.62 -8.59 0.92
CA ALA A 102 2.89 -8.58 2.19
C ALA A 102 1.37 -8.75 2.03
N GLY A 103 0.86 -8.94 0.80
CA GLY A 103 -0.54 -9.21 0.51
C GLY A 103 -1.41 -7.97 0.33
N PHE A 104 -0.82 -6.80 0.07
CA PHE A 104 -1.62 -5.59 -0.18
C PHE A 104 -2.48 -5.77 -1.43
N LEU A 105 -3.74 -5.38 -1.35
CA LEU A 105 -4.62 -5.40 -2.52
C LEU A 105 -4.14 -4.38 -3.58
N PRO A 106 -4.23 -4.70 -4.89
CA PRO A 106 -3.70 -3.83 -5.95
C PRO A 106 -4.24 -2.40 -5.93
N HIS A 107 -5.52 -2.20 -5.60
CA HIS A 107 -6.12 -0.86 -5.54
C HIS A 107 -5.63 -0.06 -4.31
N ILE A 108 -5.37 -0.72 -3.18
CA ILE A 108 -4.78 -0.08 -1.99
C ILE A 108 -3.34 0.34 -2.29
N LEU A 109 -2.56 -0.56 -2.90
CA LEU A 109 -1.18 -0.26 -3.29
C LEU A 109 -1.12 0.86 -4.35
N MET A 110 -2.09 0.92 -5.27
CA MET A 110 -2.22 2.02 -6.24
C MET A 110 -2.44 3.37 -5.57
N GLU A 111 -3.30 3.44 -4.55
CA GLU A 111 -3.55 4.67 -3.78
C GLU A 111 -2.30 5.10 -3.00
N ILE A 112 -1.61 4.17 -2.32
CA ILE A 112 -0.37 4.43 -1.58
C ILE A 112 0.74 4.89 -2.51
N ALA A 113 0.93 4.18 -3.63
CA ALA A 113 1.88 4.57 -4.66
C ALA A 113 1.46 5.89 -5.31
N GLY A 114 0.16 6.18 -5.38
CA GLY A 114 -0.33 7.35 -6.05
C GLY A 114 -0.27 7.27 -7.56
N HIS A 115 -0.37 6.05 -8.10
CA HIS A 115 -0.48 5.83 -9.53
C HIS A 115 -1.89 6.17 -10.02
N ARG A 116 -1.97 6.67 -11.25
CA ARG A 116 -3.27 7.03 -11.87
C ARG A 116 -3.97 5.82 -12.49
N LEU A 117 -3.19 4.83 -12.91
CA LEU A 117 -3.67 3.63 -13.59
C LEU A 117 -3.24 2.41 -12.79
N ILE A 118 -4.18 1.46 -12.64
CA ILE A 118 -3.90 0.21 -11.94
C ILE A 118 -2.82 -0.61 -12.65
N THR A 119 -2.72 -0.49 -13.99
CA THR A 119 -1.69 -1.13 -14.81
C THR A 119 -0.27 -0.73 -14.42
N THR A 120 -0.06 0.50 -13.93
CA THR A 120 1.23 0.93 -13.41
C THR A 120 1.61 0.21 -12.11
N THR A 121 0.62 -0.19 -11.31
CA THR A 121 0.81 -0.93 -10.05
C THR A 121 0.88 -2.45 -10.29
N GLN A 122 0.24 -2.98 -11.33
CA GLN A 122 0.25 -4.41 -11.67
C GLN A 122 1.67 -4.98 -11.80
N ARG A 123 2.65 -4.17 -12.20
CA ARG A 123 4.05 -4.59 -12.31
C ARG A 123 4.69 -5.11 -11.01
N TYR A 124 4.08 -4.85 -9.85
CA TYR A 124 4.57 -5.35 -8.55
C TYR A 124 3.88 -6.65 -8.13
N PHE A 125 2.86 -7.10 -8.86
CA PHE A 125 2.13 -8.32 -8.58
C PHE A 125 2.58 -9.40 -9.55
N HIS A 126 3.20 -10.45 -9.03
CA HIS A 126 3.64 -11.58 -9.83
C HIS A 126 2.80 -12.79 -9.42
N PRO A 127 2.00 -13.36 -10.35
CA PRO A 127 1.22 -14.54 -10.03
C PRO A 127 2.17 -15.71 -9.77
N ASP A 128 2.11 -16.24 -8.56
CA ASP A 128 2.83 -17.43 -8.13
C ASP A 128 1.80 -18.49 -7.70
N VAL A 129 2.06 -19.75 -8.05
CA VAL A 129 1.24 -20.91 -7.70
C VAL A 129 0.99 -20.95 -6.19
N LEU A 130 2.01 -20.62 -5.38
CA LEU A 130 1.85 -20.58 -3.92
C LEU A 130 0.78 -19.55 -3.49
N ARG A 131 0.77 -18.37 -4.11
CA ARG A 131 -0.22 -17.31 -3.82
C ARG A 131 -1.63 -17.72 -4.24
N ILE A 132 -1.77 -18.46 -5.33
CA ILE A 132 -3.07 -19.00 -5.77
C ILE A 132 -3.60 -20.01 -4.75
N LEU A 133 -2.73 -20.87 -4.22
CA LEU A 133 -3.09 -21.84 -3.17
C LEU A 133 -3.47 -21.14 -1.86
N GLU A 134 -2.67 -20.15 -1.42
CA GLU A 134 -2.97 -19.31 -0.25
C GLU A 134 -4.34 -18.63 -0.38
N ALA A 135 -4.66 -18.09 -1.56
CA ALA A 135 -5.95 -17.47 -1.83
C ALA A 135 -7.12 -18.47 -1.68
N GLY A 136 -6.94 -19.72 -2.15
CA GLY A 136 -7.91 -20.80 -1.96
C GLY A 136 -8.12 -21.17 -0.48
N GLN A 137 -7.03 -21.22 0.29
CA GLN A 137 -7.09 -21.48 1.74
C GLN A 137 -7.78 -20.34 2.49
N ALA A 138 -7.46 -19.08 2.16
CA ALA A 138 -8.10 -17.92 2.75
C ALA A 138 -9.62 -17.90 2.49
N LEU A 139 -10.05 -18.26 1.27
CA LEU A 139 -11.47 -18.40 0.95
C LEU A 139 -12.13 -19.50 1.79
N THR A 140 -11.48 -20.65 1.95
CA THR A 140 -11.97 -21.74 2.80
C THR A 140 -12.22 -21.25 4.22
N HIS A 141 -11.23 -20.61 4.83
CA HIS A 141 -11.33 -20.08 6.20
C HIS A 141 -12.46 -19.04 6.35
N HIS A 142 -12.59 -18.13 5.38
CA HIS A 142 -13.64 -17.11 5.38
C HIS A 142 -15.04 -17.73 5.34
N LEU A 143 -15.26 -18.73 4.47
CA LEU A 143 -16.54 -19.41 4.34
C LEU A 143 -16.89 -20.22 5.59
N GLU A 144 -15.90 -20.85 6.22
CA GLU A 144 -16.09 -21.54 7.50
C GLU A 144 -16.54 -20.57 8.59
N LYS A 145 -15.92 -19.40 8.67
CA LYS A 145 -16.33 -18.34 9.60
C LYS A 145 -17.78 -17.91 9.36
N LEU A 146 -18.16 -17.60 8.12
CA LEU A 146 -19.54 -17.24 7.78
C LEU A 146 -20.55 -18.33 8.16
N ARG A 147 -20.16 -19.61 8.05
CA ARG A 147 -20.98 -20.75 8.45
C ARG A 147 -21.13 -20.84 9.96
N CYS A 148 -20.03 -20.68 10.71
CA CYS A 148 -20.05 -20.68 12.18
C CYS A 148 -20.89 -19.52 12.74
N ASP A 149 -20.86 -18.36 12.07
CA ASP A 149 -21.66 -17.19 12.40
C ASP A 149 -23.14 -17.32 11.97
N GLY A 150 -23.54 -18.44 11.35
CA GLY A 150 -24.90 -18.69 10.88
C GLY A 150 -25.33 -17.88 9.65
N GLN A 151 -24.40 -17.17 9.01
CA GLN A 151 -24.68 -16.29 7.87
C GLN A 151 -24.93 -17.07 6.57
N ILE A 152 -24.33 -18.26 6.44
CA ILE A 152 -24.53 -19.15 5.28
C ILE A 152 -24.70 -20.61 5.69
N THR A 153 -25.41 -21.39 4.87
CA THR A 153 -25.52 -22.86 5.05
C THR A 153 -24.59 -23.60 4.10
N ARG A 154 -24.25 -24.87 4.40
CA ARG A 154 -23.44 -25.73 3.50
C ARG A 154 -24.05 -25.86 2.10
N ARG A 155 -25.38 -25.94 2.00
CA ARG A 155 -26.10 -26.03 0.72
C ARG A 155 -25.93 -24.75 -0.10
N TRP A 156 -26.04 -23.58 0.55
CA TRP A 156 -25.82 -22.28 -0.09
C TRP A 156 -24.36 -22.08 -0.54
N GLN A 157 -23.39 -22.47 0.29
CA GLN A 157 -21.97 -22.41 -0.07
C GLN A 157 -21.66 -23.21 -1.34
N HIS A 158 -22.11 -24.48 -1.41
CA HIS A 158 -21.84 -25.34 -2.56
C HIS A 158 -22.44 -24.78 -3.86
N THR A 159 -23.67 -24.28 -3.80
CA THR A 159 -24.36 -23.66 -4.94
C THR A 159 -23.61 -22.43 -5.46
N VAL A 160 -23.21 -21.51 -4.57
CA VAL A 160 -22.52 -20.27 -4.96
C VAL A 160 -21.15 -20.56 -5.58
N ILE A 161 -20.35 -21.43 -4.97
CA ILE A 161 -19.01 -21.78 -5.50
C ILE A 161 -19.14 -22.49 -6.84
N THR A 162 -20.08 -23.44 -6.96
CA THR A 162 -20.29 -24.16 -8.22
C THR A 162 -20.71 -23.21 -9.34
N ILE A 163 -21.60 -22.27 -9.07
CA ILE A 163 -22.00 -21.27 -10.06
C ILE A 163 -20.82 -20.35 -10.40
N ALA A 164 -20.10 -19.82 -9.40
CA ALA A 164 -19.00 -18.87 -9.62
C ALA A 164 -17.82 -19.48 -10.39
N LEU A 165 -17.48 -20.76 -10.16
CA LEU A 165 -16.35 -21.43 -10.82
C LEU A 165 -16.73 -22.12 -12.14
N LYS A 166 -18.01 -22.49 -12.32
CA LYS A 166 -18.48 -23.22 -13.51
C LYS A 166 -19.14 -22.30 -14.53
N TRP A 167 -19.33 -21.02 -14.23
CA TRP A 167 -19.84 -20.04 -15.19
C TRP A 167 -18.80 -19.78 -16.28
N PRO A 168 -19.13 -19.94 -17.57
CA PRO A 168 -18.18 -19.71 -18.64
C PRO A 168 -17.78 -18.23 -18.67
N LEU A 169 -16.47 -17.97 -18.61
CA LEU A 169 -15.92 -16.70 -19.09
C LEU A 169 -16.32 -16.59 -20.57
N PRO A 170 -17.06 -15.56 -21.01
CA PRO A 170 -17.31 -15.37 -22.43
C PRO A 170 -15.95 -15.23 -23.13
N SER A 171 -15.63 -16.19 -23.98
CA SER A 171 -14.53 -16.13 -24.92
C SER A 171 -14.81 -14.99 -25.90
N ARG A 172 -14.33 -13.79 -25.59
CA ARG A 172 -14.32 -12.65 -26.52
C ARG A 172 -12.98 -11.93 -26.45
N PHE A 173 -12.00 -12.53 -27.12
CA PHE A 173 -11.02 -11.81 -27.93
C PHE A 173 -11.02 -12.44 -29.33
N GLU A 174 -12.12 -12.25 -30.05
CA GLU A 174 -12.10 -12.14 -31.51
C GLU A 174 -12.46 -10.69 -31.81
N ALA A 175 -11.47 -9.93 -32.28
CA ALA A 175 -11.70 -8.69 -32.99
C ALA A 175 -10.64 -8.60 -34.08
N ALA A 176 -11.16 -8.59 -35.31
CA ALA A 176 -10.58 -8.18 -36.59
C ALA A 176 -9.53 -7.06 -36.52
#